data_AF-A0A7C7UMU5-F1
#
_entry.id   AF-A0A7C7UMU5-F1
#
_cell.length_a   1.000
_cell.length_b   1.000
_cell.length_c   1.000
_cell.angle_alpha   90.00
_cell.angle_beta   90.00
_cell.angle_gamma   90.00
#
_symmetry.space_group_name_H-M   'P 1'
#
loop_
_entity.id
_entity.type
_entity.pdbx_description
1 polymer ?
#
loop_
_entity_poly.entity_id
_entity_poly.type
_entity_poly.pdbx_seq_one_letter_code
_entity_poly.pdbx_strand_id
1 'polypeptide(L)'
;MTKRPYFIWDYDISEEQVWEILRGDNETRKVWLISRILQYARWDDIWKYLTLDDVRKYFDQIYWRFPFIKEMWAHALEVWSQDDGSRSVRESPALYQPARRPQLVEGILTPLQQDFLIRFFAVPVGQRFWLTGGTALAAFYFHHRVSDDLDLFTLDEVALTAIIQPLHDISAEIGCGLTTTRLSDYFLQVVLAGERASLKLDLVRDVGPQFGERHICNGIVVDSLDNIAANKVTAILGRADAKDFVDLYFIIQAGYELKHLIALAKQKDLGLTEFYLGHMMRQVTRLDAMPELRQPLSLQTLQEFYLGLADELLREASPPA
;
A
#
# COMPACT_ATOMS: atom_id res chain seq x y z
N MET A 1 9.71 -23.86 31.80
CA MET A 1 9.47 -22.41 31.83
C MET A 1 8.26 -22.15 30.95
N THR A 2 7.14 -21.77 31.54
CA THR A 2 5.95 -21.37 30.78
C THR A 2 6.28 -20.12 29.97
N LYS A 3 6.04 -20.17 28.67
CA LYS A 3 6.40 -19.09 27.74
C LYS A 3 5.41 -17.93 27.93
N ARG A 4 5.90 -16.73 28.21
CA ARG A 4 5.06 -15.51 28.25
C ARG A 4 4.58 -15.21 26.81
N PRO A 5 3.28 -14.98 26.58
CA PRO A 5 2.81 -14.53 25.28
C PRO A 5 3.32 -13.12 24.94
N TYR A 6 3.73 -12.88 23.69
CA TYR A 6 4.35 -11.60 23.31
C TYR A 6 3.37 -10.40 23.35
N PHE A 7 2.06 -10.64 23.22
CA PHE A 7 1.03 -9.60 23.23
C PHE A 7 0.72 -9.05 24.65
N ILE A 8 1.29 -9.67 25.68
CA ILE A 8 1.14 -9.28 27.09
C ILE A 8 2.51 -9.05 27.76
N TRP A 9 3.43 -8.46 27.01
CA TRP A 9 4.83 -8.24 27.39
C TRP A 9 5.02 -7.42 28.68
N ASP A 10 4.05 -6.60 29.06
CA ASP A 10 4.05 -5.69 30.21
C ASP A 10 3.53 -6.31 31.52
N TYR A 11 3.05 -7.56 31.50
CA TYR A 11 2.58 -8.25 32.71
C TYR A 11 3.28 -9.60 32.89
N ASP A 12 3.46 -10.00 34.15
CA ASP A 12 3.96 -11.32 34.50
C ASP A 12 2.88 -12.39 34.49
N ILE A 13 2.40 -12.68 33.28
CA ILE A 13 1.34 -13.64 33.01
C ILE A 13 1.86 -14.71 32.06
N SER A 14 1.76 -15.96 32.48
CA SER A 14 2.09 -17.13 31.66
C SER A 14 0.97 -17.45 30.67
N GLU A 15 1.28 -18.21 29.62
CA GLU A 15 0.25 -18.70 28.70
C GLU A 15 -0.84 -19.55 29.39
N GLU A 16 -0.48 -20.31 30.43
CA GLU A 16 -1.44 -21.07 31.24
C GLU A 16 -2.40 -20.13 31.99
N GLN A 17 -1.88 -19.04 32.57
CA GLN A 17 -2.70 -18.04 33.25
C GLN A 17 -3.61 -17.26 32.28
N VAL A 18 -3.19 -17.06 31.02
CA VAL A 18 -4.07 -16.53 29.97
C VAL A 18 -5.29 -17.44 29.80
N TRP A 19 -5.08 -18.75 29.69
CA TRP A 19 -6.17 -19.71 29.59
C TRP A 19 -7.07 -19.77 30.82
N GLU A 20 -6.49 -19.71 32.02
CA GLU A 20 -7.25 -19.65 33.27
C GLU A 20 -8.15 -18.41 33.33
N ILE A 21 -7.66 -17.24 32.90
CA ILE A 21 -8.45 -16.01 32.87
C ILE A 21 -9.61 -16.14 31.86
N LEU A 22 -9.33 -16.62 30.64
CA LEU A 22 -10.35 -16.76 29.59
C LEU A 22 -11.46 -17.77 29.99
N ARG A 23 -11.09 -18.85 30.68
CA ARG A 23 -12.03 -19.90 31.12
C ARG A 23 -12.70 -19.64 32.47
N GLY A 24 -12.17 -18.72 33.29
CA GLY A 24 -12.70 -18.42 34.62
C GLY A 24 -14.05 -17.69 34.57
N ASP A 25 -14.57 -17.23 35.71
CA ASP A 25 -15.86 -16.50 35.78
C ASP A 25 -15.69 -14.99 35.96
N ASN A 26 -14.45 -14.50 36.08
CA ASN A 26 -14.17 -13.09 36.27
C ASN A 26 -14.24 -12.32 34.94
N GLU A 27 -15.44 -11.83 34.63
CA GLU A 27 -15.76 -11.09 33.41
C GLU A 27 -14.85 -9.86 33.20
N THR A 28 -14.55 -9.11 34.25
CA THR A 28 -13.64 -7.95 34.16
C THR A 28 -12.24 -8.35 33.68
N ARG A 29 -11.68 -9.44 34.23
CA ARG A 29 -10.36 -9.94 33.81
C ARG A 29 -10.39 -10.52 32.40
N LYS A 30 -11.48 -11.18 32.01
CA LYS A 30 -11.68 -11.65 30.63
C LYS A 30 -11.68 -10.49 29.64
N VAL A 31 -12.56 -9.51 29.84
CA VAL A 31 -12.71 -8.36 28.94
C VAL A 31 -11.38 -7.62 28.79
N TRP A 32 -10.66 -7.43 29.89
CA TRP A 32 -9.31 -6.86 29.87
C TRP A 32 -8.36 -7.68 28.99
N LEU A 33 -8.30 -9.01 29.18
CA LEU A 33 -7.41 -9.89 28.41
C LEU A 33 -7.80 -9.97 26.93
N ILE A 34 -9.10 -10.03 26.62
CA ILE A 34 -9.64 -9.96 25.26
C ILE A 34 -9.18 -8.65 24.59
N SER A 35 -9.31 -7.52 25.30
CA SER A 35 -8.85 -6.21 24.81
C SER A 35 -7.36 -6.25 24.45
N ARG A 36 -6.53 -6.91 25.26
CA ARG A 36 -5.09 -7.07 24.99
C ARG A 36 -4.82 -7.96 23.78
N ILE A 37 -5.52 -9.08 23.66
CA ILE A 37 -5.36 -10.01 22.53
C ILE A 37 -5.72 -9.31 21.22
N LEU A 38 -6.91 -8.73 21.12
CA LEU A 38 -7.36 -8.05 19.89
C LEU A 38 -6.50 -6.82 19.51
N GLN A 39 -5.77 -6.27 20.47
CA GLN A 39 -4.95 -5.10 20.27
C GLN A 39 -3.51 -5.42 19.84
N TYR A 40 -2.91 -6.47 20.39
CA TYR A 40 -1.46 -6.71 20.28
C TYR A 40 -1.11 -8.08 19.69
N ALA A 41 -2.04 -9.03 19.65
CA ALA A 41 -1.79 -10.30 18.98
C ALA A 41 -1.85 -10.12 17.46
N ARG A 42 -1.01 -10.86 16.75
CA ARG A 42 -1.11 -11.03 15.31
C ARG A 42 -2.44 -11.68 14.96
N TRP A 43 -2.95 -11.36 13.78
CA TRP A 43 -4.24 -11.85 13.29
C TRP A 43 -4.46 -13.34 13.52
N ASP A 44 -3.55 -14.19 13.05
CA ASP A 44 -3.68 -15.65 13.19
C ASP A 44 -3.57 -16.15 14.63
N ASP A 45 -2.94 -15.37 15.52
CA ASP A 45 -2.79 -15.73 16.94
C ASP A 45 -4.03 -15.37 17.76
N ILE A 46 -4.85 -14.40 17.31
CA ILE A 46 -6.10 -14.02 17.99
C ILE A 46 -7.00 -15.26 18.18
N TRP A 47 -7.16 -16.01 17.10
CA TRP A 47 -8.06 -17.17 17.02
C TRP A 47 -7.53 -18.40 17.75
N LYS A 48 -6.30 -18.36 18.25
CA LYS A 48 -5.79 -19.37 19.17
C LYS A 48 -6.36 -19.22 20.56
N TYR A 49 -6.85 -18.03 20.94
CA TYR A 49 -7.34 -17.73 22.28
C TYR A 49 -8.82 -17.37 22.32
N LEU A 50 -9.35 -16.79 21.24
CA LEU A 50 -10.71 -16.25 21.18
C LEU A 50 -11.51 -16.91 20.05
N THR A 51 -12.81 -17.03 20.27
CA THR A 51 -13.79 -17.30 19.22
C THR A 51 -14.43 -16.01 18.73
N LEU A 52 -15.09 -16.05 17.58
CA LEU A 52 -15.87 -14.91 17.09
C LEU A 52 -17.00 -14.54 18.07
N ASP A 53 -17.60 -15.52 18.74
CA ASP A 53 -18.66 -15.30 19.73
C ASP A 53 -18.14 -14.62 21.00
N ASP A 54 -16.90 -14.88 21.41
CA ASP A 54 -16.26 -14.12 22.50
C ASP A 54 -16.15 -12.65 22.11
N VAL A 55 -15.68 -12.35 20.89
CA VAL A 55 -15.56 -10.97 20.42
C VAL A 55 -16.92 -10.28 20.37
N ARG A 56 -17.96 -10.95 19.84
CA ARG A 56 -19.34 -10.42 19.78
C ARG A 56 -19.90 -10.16 21.17
N LYS A 57 -19.79 -11.12 22.08
CA LYS A 57 -20.34 -11.05 23.44
C LYS A 57 -19.75 -9.86 24.23
N TYR A 58 -18.46 -9.62 24.07
CA TYR A 58 -17.73 -8.61 24.83
C TYR A 58 -17.51 -7.29 24.08
N PHE A 59 -17.99 -7.17 22.85
CA PHE A 59 -17.66 -6.08 21.93
C PHE A 59 -17.76 -4.68 22.55
N ASP A 60 -18.86 -4.38 23.24
CA ASP A 60 -19.11 -3.08 23.86
C ASP A 60 -18.38 -2.85 25.19
N GLN A 61 -17.87 -3.93 25.80
CA GLN A 61 -17.13 -3.87 27.06
C GLN A 61 -15.61 -3.78 26.81
N ILE A 62 -15.15 -4.20 25.64
CA ILE A 62 -13.74 -4.16 25.24
C ILE A 62 -13.23 -2.72 25.26
N TYR A 63 -12.04 -2.54 25.86
CA TYR A 63 -11.33 -1.27 25.79
C TYR A 63 -10.61 -1.16 24.44
N TRP A 64 -11.22 -0.40 23.53
CA TRP A 64 -10.62 -0.07 22.24
C TRP A 64 -9.73 1.17 22.40
N ARG A 65 -8.41 0.96 22.51
CA ARG A 65 -7.45 2.08 22.65
C ARG A 65 -7.59 3.15 21.57
N PHE A 66 -7.98 2.74 20.36
CA PHE A 66 -8.20 3.64 19.24
C PHE A 66 -9.61 3.45 18.65
N PRO A 67 -10.38 4.53 18.42
CA PRO A 67 -11.73 4.43 17.86
C PRO A 67 -11.80 3.70 16.52
N PHE A 68 -10.83 3.93 15.63
CA PHE A 68 -10.81 3.28 14.32
C PHE A 68 -10.73 1.75 14.39
N ILE A 69 -10.10 1.19 15.44
CA ILE A 69 -10.05 -0.26 15.65
C ILE A 69 -11.44 -0.78 15.99
N LYS A 70 -12.20 -0.07 16.85
CA LYS A 70 -13.59 -0.44 17.15
C LYS A 70 -14.44 -0.42 15.88
N GLU A 71 -14.33 0.63 15.07
CA GLU A 71 -15.08 0.77 13.81
C GLU A 71 -14.75 -0.37 12.83
N MET A 72 -13.46 -0.70 12.69
CA MET A 72 -13.01 -1.82 11.86
C MET A 72 -13.63 -3.15 12.29
N TRP A 73 -13.59 -3.46 13.59
CA TRP A 73 -14.19 -4.69 14.11
C TRP A 73 -15.72 -4.67 14.01
N ALA A 74 -16.38 -3.54 14.26
CA ALA A 74 -17.84 -3.42 14.11
C ALA A 74 -18.28 -3.79 12.69
N HIS A 75 -17.60 -3.23 11.69
CA HIS A 75 -17.91 -3.50 10.28
C HIS A 75 -17.61 -4.95 9.90
N ALA A 76 -16.49 -5.51 10.35
CA ALA A 76 -16.19 -6.91 10.10
C ALA A 76 -17.23 -7.86 10.71
N LEU A 77 -17.68 -7.59 11.95
CA LEU A 77 -18.75 -8.35 12.60
C LEU A 77 -20.07 -8.27 11.84
N GLU A 78 -20.41 -7.10 11.27
CA GLU A 78 -21.58 -6.93 10.42
C GLU A 78 -21.49 -7.80 9.16
N VAL A 79 -20.39 -7.70 8.42
CA VAL A 79 -20.14 -8.50 7.20
C VAL A 79 -20.19 -9.99 7.50
N TRP A 80 -19.53 -10.46 8.56
CA TRP A 80 -19.51 -11.88 8.94
C TRP A 80 -20.83 -12.39 9.51
N SER A 81 -21.78 -11.51 9.86
CA SER A 81 -23.12 -11.91 10.30
C SER A 81 -24.10 -12.04 9.13
N GLN A 82 -23.76 -11.47 7.97
CA GLN A 82 -24.56 -11.54 6.74
C GLN A 82 -24.10 -12.67 5.80
N ASP A 83 -22.94 -13.27 6.05
CA ASP A 83 -22.39 -14.34 5.23
C ASP A 83 -23.12 -15.67 5.51
N ASP A 84 -23.99 -16.08 4.60
CA ASP A 84 -24.75 -17.34 4.63
C ASP A 84 -23.94 -18.56 4.12
N GLY A 85 -22.63 -18.38 3.90
CA GLY A 85 -21.74 -19.39 3.32
C GLY A 85 -21.74 -19.37 1.79
N SER A 86 -22.46 -18.46 1.13
CA SER A 86 -22.35 -18.24 -0.31
C SER A 86 -21.08 -17.43 -0.62
N ARG A 87 -19.96 -18.14 -0.74
CA ARG A 87 -18.75 -17.59 -1.36
C ARG A 87 -19.05 -17.31 -2.83
N SER A 88 -19.51 -16.10 -3.15
CA SER A 88 -19.59 -15.64 -4.53
C SER A 88 -18.17 -15.42 -5.04
N VAL A 89 -17.58 -16.44 -5.64
CA VAL A 89 -16.41 -16.27 -6.50
C VAL A 89 -16.91 -15.46 -7.69
N ARG A 90 -16.76 -14.13 -7.66
CA ARG A 90 -16.89 -13.37 -8.89
C ARG A 90 -15.72 -13.82 -9.75
N GLU A 91 -16.02 -14.64 -10.76
CA GLU A 91 -15.05 -15.03 -11.77
C GLU A 91 -14.42 -13.74 -12.32
N SER A 92 -13.11 -13.62 -12.12
CA SER A 92 -12.35 -12.48 -12.63
C SER A 92 -12.45 -12.47 -14.16
N PRO A 93 -12.78 -11.34 -14.78
CA PRO A 93 -12.89 -11.26 -16.22
C PRO A 93 -11.48 -11.36 -16.81
N ALA A 94 -11.16 -12.56 -17.30
CA ALA A 94 -9.89 -13.00 -17.91
C ALA A 94 -8.69 -13.16 -16.96
N LEU A 95 -7.97 -14.28 -17.12
CA LEU A 95 -6.67 -14.51 -16.50
C LEU A 95 -5.71 -13.38 -16.88
N TYR A 96 -5.05 -12.83 -15.85
CA TYR A 96 -3.97 -11.88 -16.00
C TYR A 96 -2.94 -12.35 -17.06
N GLN A 97 -2.62 -11.48 -18.03
CA GLN A 97 -1.50 -11.67 -18.95
C GLN A 97 -0.36 -10.69 -18.61
N PRO A 98 0.59 -11.07 -17.73
CA PRO A 98 1.77 -10.27 -17.39
C PRO A 98 2.68 -10.08 -18.59
N ALA A 99 2.45 -9.05 -19.40
CA ALA A 99 3.40 -8.60 -20.42
C ALA A 99 3.12 -7.21 -21.00
N ARG A 100 2.30 -6.36 -20.36
CA ARG A 100 2.07 -5.02 -20.90
C ARG A 100 3.38 -4.25 -20.81
N ARG A 101 4.04 -4.07 -21.96
CA ARG A 101 5.29 -3.32 -22.03
C ARG A 101 4.99 -1.83 -21.86
N PRO A 102 5.81 -1.09 -21.09
CA PRO A 102 5.66 0.34 -20.96
C PRO A 102 5.86 1.02 -22.32
N GLN A 103 4.98 1.98 -22.63
CA GLN A 103 5.05 2.81 -23.82
C GLN A 103 4.81 4.26 -23.43
N LEU A 104 5.79 5.12 -23.68
CA LEU A 104 5.64 6.55 -23.43
C LEU A 104 4.71 7.17 -24.47
N VAL A 105 3.64 7.81 -24.00
CA VAL A 105 2.75 8.63 -24.84
C VAL A 105 3.12 10.09 -24.72
N GLU A 106 3.21 10.77 -25.86
CA GLU A 106 3.53 12.19 -25.95
C GLU A 106 2.48 13.06 -25.21
N GLY A 107 2.95 14.08 -24.50
CA GLY A 107 2.08 15.03 -23.80
C GLY A 107 1.54 14.57 -22.44
N ILE A 108 1.98 13.41 -21.93
CA ILE A 108 1.68 12.98 -20.56
C ILE A 108 2.68 13.55 -19.55
N LEU A 109 3.99 13.39 -19.82
CA LEU A 109 5.04 14.03 -19.02
C LEU A 109 5.06 15.52 -19.31
N THR A 110 5.26 16.33 -18.27
CA THR A 110 5.54 17.75 -18.46
C THR A 110 6.90 17.94 -19.14
N PRO A 111 7.14 19.07 -19.83
CA PRO A 111 8.45 19.33 -20.44
C PRO A 111 9.62 19.23 -19.46
N LEU A 112 9.43 19.70 -18.22
CA LEU A 112 10.46 19.62 -17.17
C LEU A 112 10.72 18.18 -16.71
N GLN A 113 9.67 17.37 -16.54
CA GLN A 113 9.83 15.93 -16.22
C GLN A 113 10.57 15.20 -17.35
N GLN A 114 10.21 15.46 -18.60
CA GLN A 114 10.82 14.81 -19.75
C GLN A 114 12.30 15.19 -19.91
N ASP A 115 12.64 16.48 -19.84
CA ASP A 115 14.03 16.94 -19.94
C ASP A 115 14.88 16.40 -18.79
N PHE A 116 14.35 16.43 -17.56
CA PHE A 116 15.02 15.84 -16.40
C PHE A 116 15.27 14.33 -16.59
N LEU A 117 14.26 13.54 -16.96
CA LEU A 117 14.40 12.09 -17.11
C LEU A 117 15.42 11.74 -18.20
N ILE A 118 15.42 12.45 -19.33
CA ILE A 118 16.38 12.23 -20.42
C ILE A 118 17.82 12.41 -19.90
N ARG A 119 18.09 13.50 -19.18
CA ARG A 119 19.44 13.81 -18.66
C ARG A 119 19.83 12.89 -17.51
N PHE A 120 18.89 12.61 -16.61
CA PHE A 120 19.09 11.73 -15.47
C PHE A 120 19.49 10.33 -15.92
N PHE A 121 18.78 9.76 -16.89
CA PHE A 121 19.15 8.45 -17.43
C PHE A 121 20.34 8.50 -18.39
N ALA A 122 20.76 9.66 -18.91
CA ALA A 122 21.98 9.75 -19.70
C ALA A 122 23.27 9.58 -18.87
N VAL A 123 23.23 9.81 -17.55
CA VAL A 123 24.41 9.63 -16.68
C VAL A 123 24.55 8.19 -16.15
N PRO A 124 25.78 7.65 -16.02
CA PRO A 124 25.99 6.25 -15.62
C PRO A 124 25.35 5.85 -14.29
N VAL A 125 25.35 6.75 -13.29
CA VAL A 125 24.71 6.48 -12.00
C VAL A 125 23.19 6.51 -12.09
N GLY A 126 22.59 7.31 -12.98
CA GLY A 126 21.14 7.35 -13.18
C GLY A 126 20.59 6.05 -13.76
N GLN A 127 21.38 5.33 -14.56
CA GLN A 127 21.06 3.99 -15.06
C GLN A 127 21.03 2.91 -13.96
N ARG A 128 21.44 3.23 -12.72
CA ARG A 128 21.27 2.36 -11.53
C ARG A 128 19.94 2.57 -10.83
N PHE A 129 19.11 3.49 -11.33
CA PHE A 129 17.76 3.75 -10.85
C PHE A 129 16.72 3.27 -11.86
N TRP A 130 15.45 3.29 -11.46
CA TRP A 130 14.31 3.13 -12.35
C TRP A 130 13.16 4.04 -11.92
N LEU A 131 12.36 4.48 -12.88
CA LEU A 131 11.13 5.23 -12.66
C LEU A 131 10.02 4.28 -12.23
N THR A 132 9.37 4.57 -11.11
CA THR A 132 8.26 3.79 -10.55
C THR A 132 7.07 4.68 -10.18
N GLY A 133 6.14 4.16 -9.39
CA GLY A 133 5.08 4.93 -8.76
C GLY A 133 4.04 5.48 -9.73
N GLY A 134 3.42 6.60 -9.33
CA GLY A 134 2.28 7.17 -10.05
C GLY A 134 2.64 7.66 -11.45
N THR A 135 3.84 8.21 -11.62
CA THR A 135 4.26 8.77 -12.91
C THR A 135 4.66 7.69 -13.90
N ALA A 136 5.23 6.56 -13.44
CA ALA A 136 5.39 5.39 -14.30
C ALA A 136 4.03 4.89 -14.83
N LEU A 137 3.03 4.76 -13.95
CA LEU A 137 1.68 4.34 -14.35
C LEU A 137 1.04 5.33 -15.33
N ALA A 138 1.06 6.62 -15.02
CA ALA A 138 0.46 7.64 -15.84
C ALA A 138 1.15 7.77 -17.20
N ALA A 139 2.48 7.85 -17.24
CA ALA A 139 3.20 8.14 -18.49
C ALA A 139 3.46 6.93 -19.37
N PHE A 140 3.53 5.71 -18.82
CA PHE A 140 3.99 4.53 -19.55
C PHE A 140 2.99 3.37 -19.64
N TYR A 141 1.98 3.30 -18.77
CA TYR A 141 1.07 2.16 -18.72
C TYR A 141 -0.37 2.52 -19.03
N PHE A 142 -0.96 3.41 -18.23
CA PHE A 142 -2.41 3.61 -18.23
C PHE A 142 -2.84 4.97 -18.75
N HIS A 143 -2.03 6.03 -18.64
CA HIS A 143 -2.43 7.37 -19.12
C HIS A 143 -3.76 7.85 -18.53
N HIS A 144 -4.04 7.46 -17.29
CA HIS A 144 -5.35 7.59 -16.65
C HIS A 144 -5.49 8.86 -15.81
N ARG A 145 -4.40 9.48 -15.38
CA ARG A 145 -4.37 10.74 -14.60
C ARG A 145 -3.11 11.55 -14.83
N VAL A 146 -3.12 12.80 -14.36
CA VAL A 146 -1.92 13.64 -14.23
C VAL A 146 -1.10 13.19 -13.01
N SER A 147 0.22 13.27 -13.10
CA SER A 147 1.16 12.95 -12.03
C SER A 147 2.35 13.91 -12.05
N ASP A 148 2.56 14.62 -10.95
CA ASP A 148 3.47 15.77 -10.90
C ASP A 148 4.88 15.42 -10.39
N ASP A 149 4.99 14.37 -9.58
CA ASP A 149 6.23 13.95 -8.92
C ASP A 149 7.00 12.93 -9.77
N LEU A 150 8.29 12.70 -9.49
CA LEU A 150 9.02 11.53 -10.01
C LEU A 150 9.56 10.69 -8.87
N ASP A 151 9.20 9.41 -8.89
CA ASP A 151 9.70 8.39 -7.97
C ASP A 151 10.80 7.58 -8.66
N LEU A 152 12.04 7.71 -8.21
CA LEU A 152 13.22 7.05 -8.79
C LEU A 152 13.85 6.11 -7.78
N PHE A 153 13.69 4.81 -7.97
CA PHE A 153 14.11 3.82 -6.99
C PHE A 153 15.42 3.14 -7.43
N THR A 154 16.18 2.66 -6.46
CA THR A 154 17.40 1.87 -6.68
C THR A 154 17.51 0.77 -5.64
N LEU A 155 18.16 -0.36 -5.98
CA LEU A 155 18.59 -1.36 -4.99
C LEU A 155 20.02 -1.07 -4.49
N ASP A 156 20.67 -0.10 -5.10
CA ASP A 156 22.10 0.12 -4.96
C ASP A 156 22.39 1.08 -3.81
N GLU A 157 23.17 0.60 -2.84
CA GLU A 157 23.45 1.33 -1.61
C GLU A 157 24.30 2.59 -1.81
N VAL A 158 25.08 2.66 -2.89
CA VAL A 158 25.98 3.79 -3.16
C VAL A 158 25.30 4.81 -4.08
N ALA A 159 24.26 4.42 -4.80
CA ALA A 159 23.66 5.24 -5.84
C ALA A 159 23.04 6.55 -5.31
N LEU A 160 22.41 6.55 -4.13
CA LEU A 160 21.84 7.78 -3.54
C LEU A 160 22.89 8.85 -3.21
N THR A 161 24.07 8.46 -2.77
CA THR A 161 25.15 9.42 -2.52
C THR A 161 25.83 9.83 -3.83
N ALA A 162 26.04 8.87 -4.73
CA ALA A 162 26.71 9.10 -6.00
C ALA A 162 25.90 9.97 -6.99
N ILE A 163 24.57 10.02 -6.85
CA ILE A 163 23.69 10.81 -7.72
C ILE A 163 23.61 12.30 -7.34
N ILE A 164 24.07 12.70 -6.14
CA ILE A 164 23.94 14.08 -5.63
C ILE A 164 24.61 15.10 -6.55
N GLN A 165 25.89 14.88 -6.91
CA GLN A 165 26.60 15.81 -7.80
C GLN A 165 25.98 15.84 -9.21
N PRO A 166 25.69 14.69 -9.86
CA PRO A 166 24.94 14.69 -11.12
C PRO A 166 23.60 15.43 -11.07
N LEU A 167 22.85 15.39 -9.95
CA LEU A 167 21.61 16.17 -9.84
C LEU A 167 21.87 17.69 -9.87
N HIS A 168 22.94 18.16 -9.23
CA HIS A 168 23.35 19.56 -9.34
C HIS A 168 23.71 19.93 -10.77
N ASP A 169 24.50 19.11 -11.45
CA ASP A 169 24.92 19.35 -12.84
C ASP A 169 23.69 19.40 -13.77
N ILE A 170 22.79 18.42 -13.66
CA ILE A 170 21.52 18.38 -14.42
C ILE A 170 20.66 19.60 -14.12
N SER A 171 20.54 20.01 -12.85
CA SER A 171 19.75 21.19 -12.50
C SER A 171 20.30 22.48 -13.13
N ALA A 172 21.63 22.63 -13.18
CA ALA A 172 22.30 23.76 -13.81
C ALA A 172 22.12 23.76 -15.33
N GLU A 173 22.18 22.60 -15.97
CA GLU A 173 21.93 22.44 -17.41
C GLU A 173 20.48 22.78 -17.82
N ILE A 174 19.51 22.41 -16.98
CA ILE A 174 18.09 22.73 -17.19
C ILE A 174 17.81 24.22 -16.87
N GLY A 175 18.65 24.85 -16.05
CA GLY A 175 18.44 26.22 -15.57
C GLY A 175 17.44 26.28 -14.39
N CYS A 176 17.40 25.24 -13.56
CA CYS A 176 16.59 25.21 -12.34
C CYS A 176 17.46 25.34 -11.08
N GLY A 177 16.90 25.94 -10.04
CA GLY A 177 17.45 25.80 -8.69
C GLY A 177 17.18 24.39 -8.14
N LEU A 178 18.15 23.82 -7.43
CA LEU A 178 18.01 22.53 -6.75
C LEU A 178 17.98 22.74 -5.24
N THR A 179 16.96 22.20 -4.57
CA THR A 179 16.89 22.17 -3.10
C THR A 179 16.70 20.74 -2.60
N THR A 180 17.63 20.27 -1.78
CA THR A 180 17.45 19.02 -1.01
C THR A 180 16.59 19.30 0.22
N THR A 181 15.43 18.66 0.30
CA THR A 181 14.49 18.85 1.42
C THR A 181 14.63 17.75 2.47
N ARG A 182 15.08 16.55 2.08
CA ARG A 182 15.30 15.42 2.99
C ARG A 182 16.42 14.52 2.46
N LEU A 183 17.26 14.03 3.38
CA LEU A 183 18.31 13.06 3.09
C LEU A 183 18.45 12.07 4.25
N SER A 184 18.50 10.77 3.92
CA SER A 184 18.85 9.66 4.80
C SER A 184 19.48 8.53 3.98
N ASP A 185 19.92 7.46 4.64
CA ASP A 185 20.52 6.28 4.00
C ASP A 185 19.61 5.57 2.99
N TYR A 186 18.30 5.82 3.05
CA TYR A 186 17.30 5.16 2.23
C TYR A 186 16.49 6.12 1.35
N PHE A 187 16.67 7.43 1.53
CA PHE A 187 15.76 8.41 0.95
C PHE A 187 16.45 9.74 0.69
N LEU A 188 16.30 10.25 -0.53
CA LEU A 188 16.71 11.59 -0.93
C LEU A 188 15.52 12.26 -1.62
N GLN A 189 15.03 13.35 -1.04
CA GLN A 189 14.03 14.20 -1.68
C GLN A 189 14.66 15.51 -2.12
N VAL A 190 14.40 15.85 -3.37
CA VAL A 190 14.91 17.04 -4.03
C VAL A 190 13.77 17.74 -4.76
N VAL A 191 13.79 19.07 -4.76
CA VAL A 191 12.92 19.90 -5.57
C VAL A 191 13.76 20.68 -6.57
N LEU A 192 13.44 20.53 -7.84
CA LEU A 192 13.92 21.43 -8.90
C LEU A 192 12.90 22.55 -9.08
N ALA A 193 13.35 23.80 -8.99
CA ALA A 193 12.52 24.98 -9.14
C ALA A 193 13.01 25.81 -10.34
N GLY A 194 12.20 25.87 -11.40
CA GLY A 194 12.36 26.81 -12.51
C GLY A 194 11.43 28.01 -12.34
N GLU A 195 11.46 28.95 -13.30
CA GLU A 195 10.64 30.17 -13.23
C GLU A 195 9.13 29.93 -13.27
N ARG A 196 8.68 28.88 -13.96
CA ARG A 196 7.25 28.61 -14.23
C ARG A 196 6.77 27.24 -13.77
N ALA A 197 7.68 26.38 -13.31
CA ALA A 197 7.37 25.01 -12.94
C ALA A 197 8.34 24.54 -11.86
N SER A 198 7.86 23.63 -11.02
CA SER A 198 8.66 22.91 -10.04
C SER A 198 8.49 21.41 -10.25
N LEU A 199 9.54 20.64 -9.97
CA LEU A 199 9.52 19.19 -10.05
C LEU A 199 10.06 18.61 -8.75
N LYS A 200 9.21 17.84 -8.05
CA LYS A 200 9.63 17.08 -6.88
C LYS A 200 10.14 15.71 -7.31
N LEU A 201 11.28 15.33 -6.75
CA LEU A 201 11.97 14.07 -7.00
C LEU A 201 12.09 13.33 -5.67
N ASP A 202 11.57 12.11 -5.61
CA ASP A 202 11.75 11.19 -4.50
C ASP A 202 12.65 10.04 -4.96
N LEU A 203 13.89 10.04 -4.49
CA LEU A 203 14.87 9.00 -4.76
C LEU A 203 14.93 8.04 -3.58
N VAL A 204 14.70 6.75 -3.83
CA VAL A 204 14.54 5.75 -2.76
C VAL A 204 15.48 4.58 -2.97
N ARG A 205 16.22 4.19 -1.92
CA ARG A 205 16.88 2.89 -1.88
C ARG A 205 15.86 1.87 -1.37
N ASP A 206 15.31 1.09 -2.29
CA ASP A 206 14.41 0.00 -1.96
C ASP A 206 15.21 -1.23 -1.53
N VAL A 207 14.76 -1.87 -0.44
CA VAL A 207 15.35 -3.09 0.11
C VAL A 207 14.35 -4.25 0.13
N GLY A 208 13.11 -3.99 -0.30
CA GLY A 208 12.06 -4.99 -0.33
C GLY A 208 12.15 -5.92 -1.54
N PRO A 209 11.36 -7.01 -1.54
CA PRO A 209 11.21 -7.88 -2.69
C PRO A 209 10.81 -7.10 -3.95
N GLN A 210 11.32 -7.54 -5.10
CA GLN A 210 11.04 -6.95 -6.41
C GLN A 210 10.35 -7.97 -7.30
N PHE A 211 9.41 -7.51 -8.12
CA PHE A 211 8.60 -8.38 -8.98
C PHE A 211 8.67 -7.93 -10.44
N GLY A 212 8.51 -8.87 -11.38
CA GLY A 212 8.54 -8.58 -12.81
C GLY A 212 9.89 -8.07 -13.36
N GLU A 213 9.92 -7.83 -14.66
CA GLU A 213 11.09 -7.30 -15.37
C GLU A 213 10.93 -5.79 -15.60
N ARG A 214 12.02 -5.04 -15.43
CA ARG A 214 12.07 -3.61 -15.78
C ARG A 214 12.35 -3.47 -17.27
N HIS A 215 11.79 -2.45 -17.89
CA HIS A 215 11.97 -2.22 -19.32
C HIS A 215 12.56 -0.85 -19.60
N ILE A 216 13.46 -0.78 -20.58
CA ILE A 216 13.96 0.49 -21.08
C ILE A 216 12.97 1.00 -22.14
N CYS A 217 12.38 2.17 -21.89
CA CYS A 217 11.49 2.85 -22.83
C CYS A 217 12.04 4.26 -23.07
N ASN A 218 12.43 4.57 -24.31
CA ASN A 218 13.01 5.87 -24.69
C ASN A 218 14.21 6.29 -23.80
N GLY A 219 15.07 5.33 -23.43
CA GLY A 219 16.24 5.58 -22.58
C GLY A 219 15.95 5.64 -21.08
N ILE A 220 14.68 5.59 -20.67
CA ILE A 220 14.24 5.59 -19.27
C ILE A 220 14.04 4.14 -18.82
N VAL A 221 14.65 3.75 -17.70
CA VAL A 221 14.39 2.46 -17.06
C VAL A 221 13.07 2.58 -16.30
N VAL A 222 12.04 1.82 -16.69
CA VAL A 222 10.71 1.86 -16.10
C VAL A 222 10.47 0.58 -15.30
N ASP A 223 9.91 0.73 -14.09
CA ASP A 223 9.55 -0.38 -13.22
C ASP A 223 8.54 -1.32 -13.86
N SER A 224 8.49 -2.57 -13.42
CA SER A 224 7.49 -3.52 -13.86
C SER A 224 6.11 -3.14 -13.29
N LEU A 225 5.06 -3.45 -14.03
CA LEU A 225 3.70 -3.23 -13.57
C LEU A 225 3.36 -4.10 -12.33
N ASP A 226 3.94 -5.30 -12.22
CA ASP A 226 3.78 -6.20 -11.06
C ASP A 226 4.33 -5.56 -9.77
N ASN A 227 5.53 -4.96 -9.86
CA ASN A 227 6.16 -4.33 -8.71
C ASN A 227 5.39 -3.08 -8.28
N ILE A 228 4.98 -2.25 -9.25
CA ILE A 228 4.18 -1.06 -8.97
C ILE A 228 2.83 -1.46 -8.34
N ALA A 229 2.16 -2.48 -8.88
CA ALA A 229 0.88 -2.94 -8.36
C ALA A 229 0.97 -3.45 -6.92
N ALA A 230 1.99 -4.25 -6.61
CA ALA A 230 2.25 -4.69 -5.23
C ALA A 230 2.51 -3.49 -4.30
N ASN A 231 3.32 -2.50 -4.76
CA ASN A 231 3.58 -1.28 -4.00
C ASN A 231 2.31 -0.43 -3.78
N LYS A 232 1.34 -0.45 -4.71
CA LYS A 232 0.06 0.26 -4.55
C LYS A 232 -0.84 -0.37 -3.50
N VAL A 233 -0.85 -1.70 -3.40
CA VAL A 233 -1.55 -2.40 -2.32
C VAL A 233 -0.92 -2.04 -0.96
N THR A 234 0.42 -2.06 -0.84
CA THR A 234 1.09 -1.64 0.40
C THR A 234 0.88 -0.16 0.71
N ALA A 235 0.80 0.70 -0.32
CA ALA A 235 0.51 2.12 -0.14
C ALA A 235 -0.89 2.34 0.44
N ILE A 236 -1.91 1.66 -0.07
CA ILE A 236 -3.28 1.72 0.49
C ILE A 236 -3.32 1.24 1.94
N LEU A 237 -2.56 0.21 2.29
CA LEU A 237 -2.44 -0.24 3.68
C LEU A 237 -1.85 0.85 4.59
N GLY A 238 -0.83 1.57 4.10
CA GLY A 238 -0.14 2.60 4.88
C GLY A 238 -0.79 3.98 4.88
N ARG A 239 -1.56 4.33 3.83
CA ARG A 239 -2.20 5.64 3.67
C ARG A 239 -3.44 5.56 2.77
N ALA A 240 -4.38 6.49 2.99
CA ALA A 240 -5.59 6.62 2.18
C ALA A 240 -5.50 7.79 1.19
N ASP A 241 -4.49 7.79 0.31
CA ASP A 241 -4.34 8.82 -0.75
C ASP A 241 -5.18 8.44 -1.98
N ALA A 242 -6.03 9.38 -2.46
CA ALA A 242 -6.88 9.18 -3.63
C ALA A 242 -6.13 8.68 -4.87
N LYS A 243 -4.86 9.10 -5.04
CA LYS A 243 -4.01 8.65 -6.16
C LYS A 243 -3.76 7.16 -6.13
N ASP A 244 -3.55 6.57 -4.94
CA ASP A 244 -3.27 5.14 -4.80
C ASP A 244 -4.51 4.29 -5.09
N PHE A 245 -5.69 4.75 -4.67
CA PHE A 245 -6.97 4.12 -5.03
C PHE A 245 -7.24 4.18 -6.54
N VAL A 246 -7.03 5.34 -7.16
CA VAL A 246 -7.19 5.48 -8.62
C VAL A 246 -6.21 4.57 -9.36
N ASP A 247 -4.94 4.57 -8.97
CA ASP A 247 -3.90 3.77 -9.61
C ASP A 247 -4.21 2.26 -9.52
N LEU A 248 -4.56 1.76 -8.33
CA LEU A 248 -4.90 0.34 -8.14
C LEU A 248 -6.22 -0.03 -8.84
N TYR A 249 -7.20 0.87 -8.90
CA TYR A 249 -8.41 0.66 -9.70
C TYR A 249 -8.06 0.35 -11.17
N PHE A 250 -7.27 1.19 -11.83
CA PHE A 250 -6.89 0.98 -13.23
C PHE A 250 -6.01 -0.27 -13.43
N ILE A 251 -5.18 -0.62 -12.45
CA ILE A 251 -4.42 -1.88 -12.45
C ILE A 251 -5.37 -3.08 -12.46
N ILE A 252 -6.38 -3.11 -11.58
CA ILE A 252 -7.34 -4.22 -11.51
C ILE A 252 -8.21 -4.27 -12.77
N GLN A 253 -8.67 -3.11 -13.27
CA GLN A 253 -9.42 -3.04 -14.53
C GLN A 253 -8.62 -3.54 -15.75
N ALA A 254 -7.27 -3.51 -15.67
CA ALA A 254 -6.40 -4.06 -16.70
C ALA A 254 -6.23 -5.60 -16.61
N GLY A 255 -6.90 -6.27 -15.66
CA GLY A 255 -6.95 -7.73 -15.56
C GLY A 255 -6.08 -8.32 -14.44
N TYR A 256 -5.58 -7.51 -13.50
CA TYR A 256 -4.91 -8.05 -12.32
C TYR A 256 -5.91 -8.58 -11.29
N GLU A 257 -5.68 -9.81 -10.84
CA GLU A 257 -6.40 -10.37 -9.69
C GLU A 257 -5.90 -9.75 -8.39
N LEU A 258 -6.80 -9.17 -7.58
CA LEU A 258 -6.45 -8.57 -6.30
C LEU A 258 -5.74 -9.57 -5.37
N LYS A 259 -6.19 -10.83 -5.36
CA LYS A 259 -5.58 -11.90 -4.56
C LYS A 259 -4.11 -12.13 -4.90
N HIS A 260 -3.76 -12.08 -6.19
CA HIS A 260 -2.38 -12.17 -6.62
C HIS A 260 -1.56 -10.97 -6.12
N LEU A 261 -2.11 -9.75 -6.25
CA LEU A 261 -1.44 -8.53 -5.77
C LEU A 261 -1.24 -8.54 -4.25
N ILE A 262 -2.20 -9.06 -3.48
CA ILE A 262 -2.10 -9.23 -2.03
C ILE A 262 -0.97 -10.21 -1.69
N ALA A 263 -0.84 -11.33 -2.41
CA ALA A 263 0.25 -12.28 -2.18
C ALA A 263 1.64 -11.69 -2.45
N LEU A 264 1.78 -10.80 -3.43
CA LEU A 264 3.02 -10.04 -3.66
C LEU A 264 3.24 -9.00 -2.55
N ALA A 265 2.20 -8.25 -2.18
CA ALA A 265 2.27 -7.21 -1.16
C ALA A 265 2.62 -7.76 0.22
N LYS A 266 2.12 -8.96 0.60
CA LYS A 266 2.49 -9.66 1.84
C LYS A 266 3.97 -9.99 1.97
N GLN A 267 4.68 -10.14 0.84
CA GLN A 267 6.14 -10.33 0.88
C GLN A 267 6.88 -9.02 1.18
N LYS A 268 6.29 -7.87 0.81
CA LYS A 268 6.84 -6.53 1.09
C LYS A 268 6.48 -6.05 2.51
N ASP A 269 5.26 -6.32 2.96
CA ASP A 269 4.77 -5.96 4.29
C ASP A 269 4.19 -7.19 5.00
N LEU A 270 4.95 -7.72 5.96
CA LEU A 270 4.56 -8.88 6.78
C LEU A 270 3.39 -8.59 7.72
N GLY A 271 3.03 -7.32 7.93
CA GLY A 271 1.87 -6.90 8.70
C GLY A 271 0.57 -6.87 7.88
N LEU A 272 0.65 -7.05 6.55
CA LEU A 272 -0.53 -7.04 5.70
C LEU A 272 -1.41 -8.26 5.95
N THR A 273 -2.66 -8.00 6.31
CA THR A 273 -3.74 -9.00 6.33
C THR A 273 -4.93 -8.50 5.54
N GLU A 274 -5.75 -9.41 5.02
CA GLU A 274 -6.99 -9.10 4.30
C GLU A 274 -7.94 -8.29 5.18
N PHE A 275 -7.97 -8.56 6.50
CA PHE A 275 -8.75 -7.80 7.47
C PHE A 275 -8.34 -6.31 7.53
N TYR A 276 -7.05 -6.03 7.72
CA TYR A 276 -6.57 -4.65 7.76
C TYR A 276 -6.66 -3.96 6.39
N LEU A 277 -6.35 -4.67 5.31
CA LEU A 277 -6.44 -4.14 3.96
C LEU A 277 -7.89 -3.80 3.59
N GLY A 278 -8.84 -4.68 3.89
CA GLY A 278 -10.28 -4.43 3.66
C GLY A 278 -10.75 -3.17 4.39
N HIS A 279 -10.36 -2.99 5.66
CA HIS A 279 -10.64 -1.76 6.38
C HIS A 279 -10.04 -0.51 5.72
N MET A 280 -8.77 -0.59 5.31
CA MET A 280 -8.10 0.53 4.64
C MET A 280 -8.74 0.86 3.30
N MET A 281 -9.22 -0.14 2.55
CA MET A 281 -9.96 0.08 1.30
C MET A 281 -11.26 0.86 1.53
N ARG A 282 -11.96 0.68 2.66
CA ARG A 282 -13.18 1.45 2.99
C ARG A 282 -12.90 2.94 3.24
N GLN A 283 -11.66 3.33 3.51
CA GLN A 283 -11.29 4.74 3.67
C GLN A 283 -11.49 5.54 2.37
N VAL A 284 -11.73 4.87 1.23
CA VAL A 284 -12.19 5.50 -0.03
C VAL A 284 -13.41 6.41 0.17
N THR A 285 -14.27 6.10 1.14
CA THR A 285 -15.48 6.89 1.47
C THR A 285 -15.17 8.25 2.09
N ARG A 286 -13.94 8.44 2.58
CA ARG A 286 -13.46 9.69 3.17
C ARG A 286 -12.79 10.60 2.15
N LEU A 287 -12.60 10.12 0.91
CA LEU A 287 -12.08 10.94 -0.18
C LEU A 287 -13.15 11.96 -0.58
N ASP A 288 -12.74 13.22 -0.62
CA ASP A 288 -13.54 14.37 -1.02
C ASP A 288 -13.11 14.95 -2.38
N ALA A 289 -11.92 14.58 -2.86
CA ALA A 289 -11.38 14.99 -4.14
C ALA A 289 -10.71 13.83 -4.90
N MET A 290 -10.74 13.94 -6.22
CA MET A 290 -10.04 13.04 -7.14
C MET A 290 -8.82 13.75 -7.73
N PRO A 291 -7.75 13.03 -8.09
CA PRO A 291 -6.69 13.61 -8.90
C PRO A 291 -7.25 14.05 -10.27
N GLU A 292 -6.53 14.92 -10.98
CA GLU A 292 -6.91 15.27 -12.35
C GLU A 292 -6.83 14.03 -13.25
N LEU A 293 -7.99 13.55 -13.70
CA LEU A 293 -8.12 12.34 -14.50
C LEU A 293 -8.03 12.64 -16.01
N ARG A 294 -7.43 11.72 -16.74
CA ARG A 294 -7.40 11.68 -18.22
C ARG A 294 -8.31 10.60 -18.80
N GLN A 295 -8.81 9.70 -17.94
CA GLN A 295 -9.80 8.68 -18.29
C GLN A 295 -11.04 8.82 -17.40
N PRO A 296 -12.23 8.45 -17.90
CA PRO A 296 -13.46 8.62 -17.16
C PRO A 296 -13.50 7.70 -15.93
N LEU A 297 -13.60 8.29 -14.74
CA LEU A 297 -13.84 7.61 -13.48
C LEU A 297 -14.49 8.61 -12.52
N SER A 298 -15.66 8.28 -11.98
CA SER A 298 -16.30 9.11 -10.96
C SER A 298 -15.87 8.70 -9.56
N LEU A 299 -15.89 9.63 -8.60
CA LEU A 299 -15.64 9.32 -7.20
C LEU A 299 -16.63 8.26 -6.68
N GLN A 300 -17.90 8.34 -7.08
CA GLN A 300 -18.93 7.36 -6.71
C GLN A 300 -18.56 5.96 -7.20
N THR A 301 -18.17 5.82 -8.47
CA THR A 301 -17.74 4.53 -9.04
C THR A 301 -16.53 3.97 -8.32
N LEU A 302 -15.56 4.82 -7.97
CA LEU A 302 -14.38 4.41 -7.22
C LEU A 302 -14.76 3.91 -5.81
N GLN A 303 -15.64 4.64 -5.12
CA GLN A 303 -16.12 4.27 -3.79
C GLN A 303 -16.89 2.95 -3.80
N GLU A 304 -17.84 2.77 -4.72
CA GLU A 304 -18.62 1.54 -4.88
C GLU A 304 -17.70 0.33 -5.17
N PHE A 305 -16.71 0.52 -6.04
CA PHE A 305 -15.73 -0.51 -6.36
C PHE A 305 -14.94 -0.98 -5.13
N TYR A 306 -14.35 -0.03 -4.37
CA TYR A 306 -13.52 -0.37 -3.21
C TYR A 306 -14.32 -0.85 -2.00
N LEU A 307 -15.56 -0.39 -1.83
CA LEU A 307 -16.47 -0.94 -0.82
C LEU A 307 -16.78 -2.41 -1.11
N GLY A 308 -17.06 -2.75 -2.37
CA GLY A 308 -17.27 -4.14 -2.79
C GLY A 308 -16.04 -5.02 -2.53
N LEU A 309 -14.84 -4.55 -2.90
CA LEU A 309 -13.60 -5.28 -2.64
C LEU A 309 -13.32 -5.44 -1.13
N ALA A 310 -13.56 -4.40 -0.35
CA ALA A 310 -13.37 -4.45 1.10
C ALA A 310 -14.26 -5.51 1.75
N ASP A 311 -15.53 -5.58 1.36
CA ASP A 311 -16.49 -6.53 1.92
C ASP A 311 -16.20 -7.97 1.45
N GLU A 312 -15.64 -8.15 0.24
CA GLU A 312 -15.11 -9.45 -0.22
C GLU A 312 -13.90 -9.89 0.63
N LEU A 313 -12.91 -9.01 0.82
CA LEU A 313 -11.73 -9.32 1.63
C LEU A 313 -12.09 -9.65 3.08
N LEU A 314 -13.06 -8.94 3.66
CA LEU A 314 -13.52 -9.22 5.01
C LEU A 314 -14.20 -10.59 5.09
N ARG A 315 -15.05 -10.97 4.12
CA ARG A 315 -15.62 -12.33 4.07
C ARG A 315 -14.54 -13.41 3.98
N GLU A 316 -13.52 -13.21 3.15
CA GLU A 316 -12.38 -14.13 3.05
C GLU A 316 -11.57 -14.22 4.36
N ALA A 317 -11.49 -13.12 5.10
CA ALA A 317 -10.82 -13.04 6.40
C ALA A 317 -11.68 -13.58 7.56
N SER A 318 -12.89 -14.09 7.31
CA SER A 318 -13.75 -14.62 8.39
C SER A 318 -13.00 -15.67 9.21
N PRO A 319 -13.02 -15.58 10.55
CA PRO A 319 -12.31 -16.53 11.40
C PRO A 319 -12.86 -17.95 11.24
N PRO A 320 -12.05 -18.98 11.57
CA PRO A 320 -12.54 -20.35 11.60
C PRO A 320 -13.72 -20.49 12.57
N ALA A 321 -14.68 -21.34 12.20
CA ALA A 321 -15.88 -21.63 12.97
C ALA A 321 -15.58 -22.35 14.30
#